data_AF-A0A3B0PRY0-F1
#
_entry.id   AF-A0A3B0PRY0-F1
#
_cell.length_a   1.000
_cell.length_b   1.000
_cell.length_c   1.000
_cell.angle_alpha   90.00
_cell.angle_beta   90.00
_cell.angle_gamma   90.00
#
_symmetry.space_group_name_H-M   'P 1'
#
loop_
_entity.id
_entity.type
_entity.pdbx_description
1 polymer ?
#
loop_
_entity_poly.entity_id
_entity_poly.type
_entity_poly.pdbx_seq_one_letter_code
_entity_poly.pdbx_strand_id
1 'polypeptide(L)'
;MIISDRLFKDDVYSSIHIDEYTIECLRTKNGDEEITRDIPNISESAKRYLDEEGVIMVGAEVKEGDILVGKTSPKGQVELTPEEKLIQAILGDKVKQVRESSLKVPNGGDGIVAGIKRFSIANGDELEDDVLELVKVYVVQKRKIQIGDKVAGRHGNKGIISKIVAQEDMPHLEDGTPLDILLNPLGVPSRMNIGQIFELHLGYAARKLAKAKLIEACFDKKLADQLDTVFGLEKSKTQSLIKNLVEHMKSIGVTSLAQTKNRVRTIDIDIVLKQLGLTYDDLAFKIATPVFEGVNMEDLKAIMSEAGIDPDKTEGKFKLIDGRTGEPFEKPISVGIMYMLKLDHMVDDKIHARAVGPYSKITQQPLGGKSQNGGQRFGEMEVW
;
A
#
# COMPACT_ATOMS: atom_id res chain seq x y z
N MET A 1 -1.53 7.99 14.39
CA MET A 1 -1.18 6.57 14.60
C MET A 1 0.29 6.43 14.30
N ILE A 2 1.05 5.74 15.14
CA ILE A 2 2.48 5.52 14.90
C ILE A 2 2.64 4.07 14.48
N ILE A 3 3.40 3.84 13.41
CA ILE A 3 3.71 2.49 12.92
C ILE A 3 5.21 2.24 12.89
N SER A 4 5.59 0.98 13.03
CA SER A 4 6.96 0.51 12.90
C SER A 4 7.38 0.46 11.43
N ASP A 5 8.62 0.84 11.15
CA ASP A 5 9.30 0.68 9.86
C ASP A 5 9.38 -0.79 9.42
N ARG A 6 9.27 -1.75 10.35
CA ARG A 6 9.15 -3.17 10.02
C ARG A 6 8.01 -3.43 9.04
N LEU A 7 6.83 -2.84 9.27
CA LEU A 7 5.65 -3.01 8.41
C LEU A 7 5.85 -2.43 7.01
N PHE A 8 6.72 -1.43 6.87
CA PHE A 8 7.10 -0.83 5.60
C PHE A 8 8.11 -1.70 4.85
N LYS A 9 9.11 -2.23 5.55
CA LYS A 9 10.14 -3.13 5.00
C LYS A 9 9.56 -4.46 4.52
N ASP A 10 8.66 -5.03 5.31
CA ASP A 10 8.03 -6.33 5.04
C ASP A 10 6.86 -6.24 4.03
N ASP A 11 6.63 -5.06 3.43
CA ASP A 11 5.59 -4.80 2.43
C ASP A 11 4.15 -5.19 2.86
N VAL A 12 3.87 -5.23 4.17
CA VAL A 12 2.60 -5.72 4.75
C VAL A 12 1.36 -5.00 4.21
N TYR A 13 1.47 -3.69 4.00
CA TYR A 13 0.38 -2.84 3.50
C TYR A 13 0.64 -2.31 2.08
N SER A 14 1.51 -2.98 1.33
CA SER A 14 1.75 -2.63 -0.07
C SER A 14 0.56 -3.05 -0.92
N SER A 15 0.04 -2.11 -1.71
CA SER A 15 -1.07 -2.33 -2.64
C SER A 15 -0.59 -2.18 -4.09
N ILE A 16 -1.19 -2.95 -4.99
CA ILE A 16 -0.96 -2.84 -6.43
C ILE A 16 -2.15 -2.08 -7.01
N HIS A 17 -1.87 -0.94 -7.64
CA HIS A 17 -2.85 -0.13 -8.33
C HIS A 17 -2.62 -0.26 -9.83
N ILE A 18 -3.71 -0.34 -10.59
CA ILE A 18 -3.66 -0.44 -12.05
C ILE A 18 -4.52 0.69 -12.58
N ASP A 19 -3.87 1.69 -13.16
CA ASP A 19 -4.54 2.85 -13.73
C ASP A 19 -4.63 2.68 -15.26
N GLU A 20 -5.81 2.98 -15.81
CA GLU A 20 -6.06 3.03 -17.24
C GLU A 20 -5.93 4.48 -17.73
N TYR A 21 -4.98 4.73 -18.61
CA TYR A 21 -4.86 5.99 -19.33
C TYR A 21 -5.27 5.81 -20.78
N THR A 22 -6.17 6.65 -21.25
CA THR A 22 -6.79 6.51 -22.56
C THR A 22 -6.58 7.77 -23.38
N ILE A 23 -6.26 7.59 -24.65
CA ILE A 23 -6.21 8.67 -25.64
C ILE A 23 -6.97 8.27 -26.90
N GLU A 24 -7.73 9.22 -27.41
CA GLU A 24 -8.50 9.10 -28.64
C GLU A 24 -7.84 9.93 -29.74
N CYS A 25 -7.84 9.35 -30.94
CA CYS A 25 -7.40 9.97 -32.17
C CYS A 25 -8.65 10.39 -32.94
N LEU A 26 -8.90 11.70 -33.04
CA LEU A 26 -10.16 12.23 -33.56
C LEU A 26 -10.04 12.72 -34.98
N ARG A 27 -11.13 12.62 -35.74
CA ARG A 27 -11.31 13.34 -37.00
C ARG A 27 -11.69 14.79 -36.70
N THR A 28 -10.85 15.74 -37.11
CA THR A 28 -11.13 17.17 -36.91
C THR A 28 -11.38 17.89 -38.23
N LYS A 29 -12.01 19.07 -38.17
CA LYS A 29 -12.27 19.91 -39.36
C LYS A 29 -10.98 20.36 -40.07
N ASN A 30 -9.87 20.45 -39.34
CA ASN A 30 -8.59 20.92 -39.87
C ASN A 30 -7.70 19.77 -40.36
N GLY A 31 -8.17 18.52 -40.27
CA GLY A 31 -7.46 17.30 -40.59
C GLY A 31 -7.63 16.23 -39.52
N ASP A 32 -7.29 15.00 -39.86
CA ASP A 32 -7.31 13.89 -38.91
C ASP A 32 -6.14 14.05 -37.92
N GLU A 33 -6.37 13.72 -36.64
CA GLU A 33 -5.27 13.55 -35.69
C GLU A 33 -4.51 12.27 -36.04
N GLU A 34 -3.22 12.23 -35.67
CA GLU A 34 -2.35 11.08 -35.93
C GLU A 34 -1.57 10.69 -34.69
N ILE A 35 -1.51 9.39 -34.41
CA ILE A 35 -0.61 8.80 -33.43
C ILE A 35 0.72 8.54 -34.12
N THR A 36 1.79 9.15 -33.59
CA THR A 36 3.11 9.12 -34.22
C THR A 36 4.23 9.41 -33.24
N ARG A 37 5.41 8.84 -33.51
CA ARG A 37 6.67 9.16 -32.81
C ARG A 37 7.24 10.53 -33.20
N ASP A 38 6.91 11.09 -34.38
CA ASP A 38 7.41 12.42 -34.80
C ASP A 38 6.63 13.56 -34.14
N ILE A 39 6.81 13.69 -32.83
CA ILE A 39 6.20 14.75 -32.04
C ILE A 39 7.04 16.04 -32.17
N PRO A 40 6.45 17.20 -32.51
CA PRO A 40 7.16 18.47 -32.62
C PRO A 40 7.67 18.95 -31.25
N ASN A 41 8.87 19.55 -31.23
CA ASN A 41 9.46 20.21 -30.05
C ASN A 41 9.70 19.29 -28.83
N ILE A 42 9.78 17.97 -29.04
CA ILE A 42 10.10 16.98 -28.01
C ILE A 42 11.49 16.39 -28.29
N SER A 43 12.33 16.30 -27.26
CA SER A 43 13.67 15.71 -27.37
C SER A 43 13.62 14.19 -27.54
N GLU A 44 14.64 13.62 -28.18
CA GLU A 44 14.74 12.16 -28.36
C GLU A 44 14.80 11.40 -27.03
N SER A 45 15.34 12.01 -25.97
CA SER A 45 15.36 11.42 -24.63
C SER A 45 13.96 11.20 -24.03
N ALA A 46 12.99 12.05 -24.39
CA ALA A 46 11.60 11.93 -23.95
C ALA A 46 10.83 10.89 -24.78
N LYS A 47 11.30 10.57 -26.00
CA LYS A 47 10.74 9.54 -26.88
C LYS A 47 11.37 8.17 -26.66
N ARG A 48 12.30 8.02 -25.71
CA ARG A 48 13.14 6.82 -25.53
C ARG A 48 12.34 5.52 -25.34
N TYR A 49 11.15 5.62 -24.74
CA TYR A 49 10.30 4.47 -24.46
C TYR A 49 9.19 4.26 -25.49
N LEU A 50 9.03 5.17 -26.44
CA LEU A 50 8.08 5.02 -27.53
C LEU A 50 8.65 4.06 -28.57
N ASP A 51 7.77 3.28 -29.18
CA ASP A 51 8.07 2.45 -30.35
C ASP A 51 8.10 3.29 -31.65
N GLU A 52 8.09 2.63 -32.81
CA GLU A 52 8.09 3.29 -34.11
C GLU A 52 6.75 3.97 -34.44
N GLU A 53 5.65 3.45 -33.88
CA GLU A 53 4.29 4.00 -34.07
C GLU A 53 3.99 5.16 -33.11
N GLY A 54 4.84 5.38 -32.09
CA GLY A 54 4.67 6.44 -31.10
C GLY A 54 3.92 5.99 -29.85
N VAL A 55 3.81 4.69 -29.59
CA VAL A 55 3.18 4.12 -28.41
C VAL A 55 4.26 3.62 -27.44
N ILE A 56 4.04 3.80 -26.14
CA ILE A 56 4.97 3.34 -25.10
C ILE A 56 5.17 1.81 -25.16
N MET A 57 6.35 1.31 -24.81
CA MET A 57 6.60 -0.13 -24.75
C MET A 57 6.10 -0.75 -23.43
N VAL A 58 5.56 -1.97 -23.49
CA VAL A 58 5.22 -2.76 -22.29
C VAL A 58 6.49 -3.09 -21.51
N GLY A 59 6.44 -2.93 -20.20
CA GLY A 59 7.58 -3.08 -19.29
C GLY A 59 8.40 -1.81 -19.08
N ALA A 60 8.08 -0.71 -19.77
CA ALA A 60 8.73 0.58 -19.51
C ALA A 60 8.35 1.11 -18.12
N GLU A 61 9.35 1.55 -17.36
CA GLU A 61 9.17 2.31 -16.11
C GLU A 61 9.06 3.79 -16.45
N VAL A 62 7.86 4.32 -16.24
CA VAL A 62 7.47 5.68 -16.62
C VAL A 62 7.32 6.56 -15.39
N LYS A 63 7.66 7.84 -15.55
CA LYS A 63 7.52 8.87 -14.52
C LYS A 63 6.59 9.99 -14.98
N GLU A 64 6.16 10.82 -14.04
CA GLU A 64 5.37 12.03 -14.30
C GLU A 64 5.95 12.84 -15.47
N GLY A 65 5.10 13.10 -16.47
CA GLY A 65 5.46 13.84 -17.67
C GLY A 65 6.07 13.00 -18.82
N ASP A 66 6.46 11.74 -18.60
CA ASP A 66 6.84 10.84 -19.70
C ASP A 66 5.66 10.63 -20.65
N ILE A 67 5.94 10.46 -21.94
CA ILE A 67 4.93 10.32 -22.98
C ILE A 67 4.50 8.85 -23.07
N LEU A 68 3.21 8.59 -22.86
CA LEU A 68 2.62 7.26 -23.03
C LEU A 68 2.21 6.99 -24.48
N VAL A 69 1.65 7.99 -25.15
CA VAL A 69 1.24 7.88 -26.55
C VAL A 69 1.47 9.22 -27.23
N GLY A 70 2.34 9.22 -28.23
CA GLY A 70 2.63 10.34 -29.10
C GLY A 70 1.43 10.64 -29.99
N LYS A 71 0.85 11.82 -29.84
CA LYS A 71 -0.25 12.30 -30.69
C LYS A 71 0.05 13.70 -31.21
N THR A 72 -0.25 13.89 -32.48
CA THR A 72 -0.18 15.19 -33.16
C THR A 72 -1.54 15.58 -33.71
N SER A 73 -1.92 16.84 -33.46
CA SER A 73 -3.14 17.43 -34.01
C SER A 73 -2.80 18.53 -35.01
N PRO A 74 -3.48 18.63 -36.16
CA PRO A 74 -3.25 19.70 -37.13
C PRO A 74 -3.62 21.06 -36.52
N LYS A 75 -2.72 22.04 -36.66
CA LYS A 75 -2.97 23.45 -36.29
C LYS A 75 -3.60 24.17 -37.47
N GLY A 76 -4.63 24.98 -37.17
CA GLY A 76 -5.07 26.00 -38.11
C GLY A 76 -3.97 27.05 -38.38
N GLN A 77 -4.10 27.80 -39.46
CA GLN A 77 -3.20 28.93 -39.73
C GLN A 77 -3.37 29.99 -38.64
N VAL A 78 -2.30 30.24 -37.89
CA VAL A 78 -2.25 31.31 -36.88
C VAL A 78 -1.36 32.43 -37.44
N GLU A 79 -1.84 33.66 -37.40
CA GLU A 79 -1.00 34.82 -37.70
C GLU A 79 0.03 35.02 -36.59
N LEU A 80 1.30 34.85 -36.94
CA LEU A 80 2.43 35.09 -36.04
C LEU A 80 2.64 36.59 -35.81
N THR A 81 3.08 36.96 -34.62
CA THR A 81 3.43 38.36 -34.32
C THR A 81 4.69 38.80 -35.10
N PRO A 82 4.95 40.11 -35.25
CA PRO A 82 6.16 40.59 -35.93
C PRO A 82 7.47 40.03 -35.33
N GLU A 83 7.52 39.86 -34.00
CA GLU A 83 8.67 39.31 -33.29
C GLU A 83 8.87 37.81 -33.61
N GLU A 84 7.80 37.03 -33.62
CA GLU A 84 7.85 35.60 -33.99
C GLU A 84 8.25 35.42 -35.46
N LYS A 85 7.74 36.27 -36.35
CA LYS A 85 8.14 36.29 -37.78
C LYS A 85 9.62 36.59 -37.95
N LEU A 86 10.16 37.55 -37.18
CA LEU A 86 11.57 37.88 -37.19
C LEU A 86 12.43 36.70 -36.71
N ILE A 87 12.05 36.08 -35.59
CA ILE A 87 12.75 34.89 -35.06
C ILE A 87 12.74 33.75 -36.09
N GLN A 88 11.60 33.51 -36.73
CA GLN A 88 11.47 32.49 -37.75
C GLN A 88 12.37 32.77 -38.96
N ALA A 89 12.46 34.03 -39.40
CA ALA A 89 13.35 34.43 -40.49
C ALA A 89 14.84 34.26 -40.14
N ILE A 90 15.21 34.48 -38.87
CA ILE A 90 16.60 34.32 -38.39
C ILE A 90 16.97 32.83 -38.25
N LEU A 91 16.11 32.02 -37.64
CA LEU A 91 16.40 30.61 -37.34
C LEU A 91 16.20 29.68 -38.54
N GLY A 92 15.45 30.11 -39.56
CA GLY A 92 15.17 29.29 -40.74
C GLY A 92 14.28 28.08 -40.45
N ASP A 93 13.74 27.98 -39.23
CA ASP A 93 12.87 26.88 -38.82
C ASP A 93 11.53 26.95 -39.56
N LYS A 94 11.21 25.88 -40.28
CA LYS A 94 9.86 25.69 -40.82
C LYS A 94 8.93 25.40 -39.65
N VAL A 95 7.90 26.23 -39.50
CA VAL A 95 6.85 25.99 -38.50
C VAL A 95 6.16 24.68 -38.85
N LYS A 96 6.35 23.66 -38.01
CA LYS A 96 5.57 22.42 -38.10
C LYS A 96 4.09 22.80 -37.93
N GLN A 97 3.25 22.44 -38.91
CA GLN A 97 1.81 22.73 -38.91
C GLN A 97 1.02 21.88 -37.91
N VAL A 98 1.70 21.08 -37.10
CA VAL A 98 1.08 20.20 -36.10
C VAL A 98 1.37 20.69 -34.68
N ARG A 99 0.46 20.39 -33.76
CA ARG A 99 0.58 20.60 -32.32
C ARG A 99 0.78 19.26 -31.64
N GLU A 100 1.61 19.26 -30.59
CA GLU A 100 1.68 18.15 -29.65
C GLU A 100 0.39 18.08 -28.80
N SER A 101 -0.26 16.92 -28.83
CA SER A 101 -1.48 16.59 -28.08
C SER A 101 -1.38 15.20 -27.45
N SER A 102 -0.15 14.81 -27.08
CA SER A 102 0.20 13.46 -26.64
C SER A 102 -0.34 13.15 -25.26
N LEU A 103 -0.57 11.87 -24.99
CA LEU A 103 -0.89 11.37 -23.65
C LEU A 103 0.40 11.31 -22.84
N LYS A 104 0.42 11.98 -21.69
CA LYS A 104 1.53 11.97 -20.75
C LYS A 104 1.10 11.36 -19.43
N VAL A 105 2.05 10.77 -18.71
CA VAL A 105 1.80 10.29 -17.36
C VAL A 105 1.39 11.46 -16.48
N PRO A 106 0.20 11.44 -15.85
CA PRO A 106 -0.22 12.49 -14.96
C PRO A 106 0.55 12.45 -13.64
N ASN A 107 0.42 13.51 -12.86
CA ASN A 107 1.11 13.63 -11.58
C ASN A 107 0.72 12.50 -10.62
N GLY A 108 1.73 11.79 -10.10
CA GLY A 108 1.55 10.61 -9.24
C GLY A 108 1.20 9.31 -9.97
N GLY A 109 1.14 9.32 -11.31
CA GLY A 109 0.90 8.15 -12.17
C GLY A 109 2.14 7.31 -12.48
N ASP A 110 3.22 7.47 -11.68
CA ASP A 110 4.47 6.74 -11.87
C ASP A 110 4.24 5.23 -11.74
N GLY A 111 4.87 4.45 -12.61
CA GLY A 111 4.70 3.00 -12.56
C GLY A 111 5.31 2.27 -13.74
N ILE A 112 4.94 1.01 -13.88
CA ILE A 112 5.39 0.13 -14.96
C ILE A 112 4.23 -0.10 -15.91
N VAL A 113 4.44 0.10 -17.21
CA VAL A 113 3.44 -0.22 -18.22
C VAL A 113 3.23 -1.73 -18.26
N ALA A 114 2.06 -2.21 -17.88
CA ALA A 114 1.76 -3.64 -17.84
C ALA A 114 1.09 -4.14 -19.13
N GLY A 115 0.37 -3.28 -19.83
CA GLY A 115 -0.34 -3.68 -21.03
C GLY A 115 -0.88 -2.49 -21.80
N ILE A 116 -1.10 -2.71 -23.09
CA ILE A 116 -1.59 -1.70 -24.02
C ILE A 116 -2.65 -2.35 -24.89
N LYS A 117 -3.76 -1.65 -25.11
CA LYS A 117 -4.80 -2.06 -26.04
C LYS A 117 -5.03 -0.96 -27.04
N ARG A 118 -4.99 -1.31 -28.32
CA ARG A 118 -5.20 -0.42 -29.45
C ARG A 118 -6.44 -0.89 -30.19
N PHE A 119 -7.41 -0.01 -30.35
CA PHE A 119 -8.62 -0.25 -31.11
C PHE A 119 -8.65 0.71 -32.29
N SER A 120 -8.98 0.22 -33.48
CA SER A 120 -9.03 1.06 -34.67
C SER A 120 -10.17 0.66 -35.60
N ILE A 121 -10.72 1.64 -36.33
CA ILE A 121 -11.71 1.37 -37.38
C ILE A 121 -11.11 0.42 -38.44
N ALA A 122 -9.82 0.55 -38.74
CA ALA A 122 -9.14 -0.28 -39.72
C ALA A 122 -9.09 -1.78 -39.33
N ASN A 123 -9.07 -2.07 -38.02
CA ASN A 123 -9.10 -3.44 -37.49
C ASN A 123 -10.52 -4.00 -37.38
N GLY A 124 -11.56 -3.22 -37.70
CA GLY A 124 -12.96 -3.60 -37.58
C GLY A 124 -13.53 -3.46 -36.16
N ASP A 125 -12.88 -2.68 -35.29
CA ASP A 125 -13.39 -2.38 -33.96
C ASP A 125 -14.51 -1.33 -34.02
N GLU A 126 -15.57 -1.50 -33.21
CA GLU A 126 -16.65 -0.52 -33.06
C GLU A 126 -16.19 0.63 -32.15
N LEU A 127 -16.09 1.84 -32.70
CA LEU A 127 -15.69 3.08 -32.01
C LEU A 127 -16.78 4.15 -32.16
N GLU A 128 -16.73 5.20 -31.33
CA GLU A 128 -17.65 6.33 -31.43
C GLU A 128 -17.47 7.09 -32.76
N ASP A 129 -18.54 7.76 -33.19
CA ASP A 129 -18.52 8.63 -34.36
C ASP A 129 -17.44 9.70 -34.18
N ASP A 130 -16.56 9.85 -35.18
CA ASP A 130 -15.36 10.69 -35.21
C ASP A 130 -14.08 10.16 -34.52
N VAL A 131 -14.12 9.01 -33.83
CA VAL A 131 -12.91 8.39 -33.24
C VAL A 131 -12.29 7.40 -34.24
N LEU A 132 -11.10 7.73 -34.74
CA LEU A 132 -10.36 6.88 -35.69
C LEU A 132 -9.65 5.72 -34.98
N GLU A 133 -9.09 6.03 -33.82
CA GLU A 133 -8.27 5.11 -33.04
C GLU A 133 -8.37 5.44 -31.55
N LEU A 134 -8.38 4.39 -30.72
CA LEU A 134 -8.40 4.47 -29.27
C LEU A 134 -7.25 3.65 -28.70
N VAL A 135 -6.34 4.30 -27.97
CA VAL A 135 -5.23 3.62 -27.28
C VAL A 135 -5.43 3.70 -25.77
N LYS A 136 -5.44 2.53 -25.13
CA LYS A 136 -5.51 2.36 -23.68
C LYS A 136 -4.18 1.82 -23.17
N VAL A 137 -3.60 2.50 -22.19
CA VAL A 137 -2.34 2.12 -21.54
C VAL A 137 -2.64 1.81 -20.09
N TYR A 138 -2.28 0.60 -19.66
CA TYR A 138 -2.42 0.16 -18.27
C TYR A 138 -1.09 0.32 -17.55
N VAL A 139 -1.03 1.23 -16.58
CA VAL A 139 0.15 1.46 -15.75
C VAL A 139 -0.08 0.86 -14.38
N VAL A 140 0.86 0.02 -13.94
CA VAL A 140 0.83 -0.64 -12.64
C VAL A 140 1.76 0.08 -11.69
N GLN A 141 1.21 0.46 -10.54
CA GLN A 141 1.94 1.15 -9.48
C GLN A 141 1.90 0.32 -8.20
N LYS A 142 3.08 0.01 -7.66
CA LYS A 142 3.20 -0.57 -6.32
C LYS A 142 3.24 0.56 -5.30
N ARG A 143 2.15 0.75 -4.55
CA ARG A 143 2.04 1.79 -3.53
C ARG A 143 2.29 1.22 -2.14
N LYS A 144 3.43 1.58 -1.57
CA LYS A 144 3.74 1.27 -0.16
C LYS A 144 2.92 2.14 0.78
N ILE A 145 2.90 1.77 2.06
CA ILE A 145 2.28 2.57 3.12
C ILE A 145 3.15 3.77 3.47
N GLN A 146 2.54 4.93 3.67
CA GLN A 146 3.29 6.16 3.98
C GLN A 146 2.58 7.07 4.97
N ILE A 147 3.29 8.10 5.43
CA ILE A 147 2.73 9.12 6.33
C ILE A 147 1.62 9.86 5.59
N GLY A 148 0.45 10.00 6.24
CA GLY A 148 -0.74 10.59 5.64
C GLY A 148 -1.76 9.56 5.14
N ASP A 149 -1.36 8.30 4.94
CA ASP A 149 -2.30 7.24 4.57
C ASP A 149 -3.28 6.94 5.71
N LYS A 150 -4.48 6.51 5.32
CA LYS A 150 -5.56 6.21 6.25
C LYS A 150 -5.67 4.70 6.48
N VAL A 151 -5.67 4.32 7.75
CA VAL A 151 -5.80 2.94 8.22
C VAL A 151 -7.00 2.85 9.15
N ALA A 152 -7.66 1.69 9.22
CA ALA A 152 -8.79 1.47 10.10
C ALA A 152 -8.81 0.05 10.65
N GLY A 153 -9.21 -0.10 11.92
CA GLY A 153 -9.67 -1.39 12.42
C GLY A 153 -11.13 -1.65 12.09
N ARG A 154 -11.58 -2.89 12.34
CA ARG A 154 -12.97 -3.32 12.06
C ARG A 154 -14.01 -2.65 12.94
N HIS A 155 -13.60 -2.10 14.09
CA HIS A 155 -14.45 -1.45 15.07
C HIS A 155 -14.61 0.07 14.86
N GLY A 156 -14.39 0.55 13.63
CA GLY A 156 -14.54 1.96 13.27
C GLY A 156 -13.44 2.88 13.78
N ASN A 157 -12.38 2.33 14.39
CA ASN A 157 -11.18 3.03 14.80
C ASN A 157 -10.34 3.41 13.59
N LYS A 158 -10.62 4.57 13.00
CA LYS A 158 -9.88 5.14 11.87
C LYS A 158 -8.75 6.02 12.38
N GLY A 159 -7.61 5.97 11.71
CA GLY A 159 -6.47 6.84 12.00
C GLY A 159 -5.66 7.15 10.76
N ILE A 160 -4.99 8.30 10.79
CA ILE A 160 -3.97 8.65 9.81
C ILE A 160 -2.61 8.26 10.41
N ILE A 161 -1.73 7.73 9.56
CA ILE A 161 -0.34 7.44 9.92
C ILE A 161 0.37 8.76 10.07
N SER A 162 0.79 9.07 11.30
CA SER A 162 1.45 10.33 11.63
C SER A 162 2.97 10.20 11.59
N LYS A 163 3.50 9.00 11.87
CA LYS A 163 4.94 8.75 11.89
C LYS A 163 5.22 7.27 11.65
N ILE A 164 6.28 7.01 10.88
CA ILE A 164 6.92 5.70 10.75
C ILE A 164 8.21 5.77 11.59
N VAL A 165 8.37 4.84 12.53
CA VAL A 165 9.44 4.83 13.53
C VAL A 165 10.29 3.58 13.35
N ALA A 166 11.60 3.71 13.51
CA ALA A 166 12.53 2.58 13.43
C ALA A 166 12.18 1.50 14.47
N GLN A 167 12.45 0.24 14.17
CA GLN A 167 12.02 -0.88 15.02
C GLN A 167 12.66 -0.85 16.41
N GLU A 168 13.89 -0.36 16.50
CA GLU A 168 14.67 -0.16 17.72
C GLU A 168 14.11 0.93 18.63
N ASP A 169 13.45 1.94 18.06
CA ASP A 169 12.83 3.04 18.80
C ASP A 169 11.42 2.70 19.29
N MET A 170 10.83 1.62 18.77
CA MET A 170 9.49 1.19 19.18
C MET A 170 9.51 0.58 20.58
N PRO A 171 8.48 0.83 21.40
CA PRO A 171 8.31 0.08 22.64
C PRO A 171 8.32 -1.42 22.37
N HIS A 172 8.93 -2.18 23.26
CA HIS A 172 9.02 -3.63 23.15
C HIS A 172 8.62 -4.33 24.43
N LEU A 173 8.21 -5.58 24.29
CA LEU A 173 7.93 -6.48 25.40
C LEU A 173 9.22 -6.87 26.13
N GLU A 174 9.09 -7.45 27.33
CA GLU A 174 10.23 -7.96 28.11
C GLU A 174 11.02 -9.06 27.38
N ASP A 175 10.39 -9.75 26.43
CA ASP A 175 11.05 -10.76 25.58
C ASP A 175 11.84 -10.15 24.40
N GLY A 176 11.85 -8.82 24.28
CA GLY A 176 12.51 -8.06 23.24
C GLY A 176 11.68 -7.89 21.96
N THR A 177 10.45 -8.39 21.90
CA THR A 177 9.59 -8.24 20.72
C THR A 177 9.07 -6.80 20.61
N PRO A 178 9.42 -6.05 19.55
CA PRO A 178 8.94 -4.68 19.37
C PRO A 178 7.50 -4.67 18.88
N LEU A 179 6.78 -3.60 19.23
CA LEU A 179 5.41 -3.37 18.77
C LEU A 179 5.39 -2.84 17.34
N ASP A 180 4.32 -3.15 16.61
CA ASP A 180 4.14 -2.69 15.22
C ASP A 180 3.34 -1.41 15.08
N ILE A 181 2.29 -1.24 15.89
CA ILE A 181 1.37 -0.12 15.79
C ILE A 181 1.05 0.40 17.18
N LEU A 182 1.18 1.71 17.38
CA LEU A 182 0.75 2.40 18.59
C LEU A 182 -0.55 3.16 18.34
N LEU A 183 -1.57 2.82 19.12
CA LEU A 183 -2.89 3.44 19.10
C LEU A 183 -3.09 4.30 20.35
N ASN A 184 -3.83 5.40 20.19
CA ASN A 184 -4.17 6.26 21.32
C ASN A 184 -5.34 5.64 22.11
N PRO A 185 -5.17 5.31 23.40
CA PRO A 185 -6.22 4.70 24.21
C PRO A 185 -7.42 5.61 24.44
N LEU A 186 -7.25 6.94 24.40
CA LEU A 186 -8.33 7.90 24.62
C LEU A 186 -9.46 7.80 23.59
N GLY A 187 -9.16 7.24 22.41
CA GLY A 187 -10.15 7.07 21.35
C GLY A 187 -11.15 5.94 21.58
N VAL A 188 -10.92 5.06 22.56
CA VAL A 188 -11.80 3.91 22.86
C VAL A 188 -12.96 4.32 23.77
N PRO A 189 -12.75 4.96 24.94
CA PRO A 189 -13.86 5.35 25.82
C PRO A 189 -14.80 6.34 25.15
N SER A 190 -14.26 7.31 24.41
CA SER A 190 -15.06 8.37 23.78
C SER A 190 -15.98 7.86 22.66
N ARG A 191 -15.61 6.75 22.01
CA ARG A 191 -16.36 6.16 20.89
C ARG A 191 -17.15 4.91 21.29
N MET A 192 -16.98 4.45 22.52
CA MET A 192 -17.61 3.24 23.07
C MET A 192 -17.41 1.97 22.21
N ASN A 193 -16.31 1.89 21.46
CA ASN A 193 -15.98 0.74 20.60
C ASN A 193 -15.08 -0.26 21.33
N ILE A 194 -15.60 -0.82 22.43
CA ILE A 194 -14.88 -1.72 23.35
C ILE A 194 -14.46 -3.03 22.66
N GLY A 195 -15.20 -3.48 21.63
CA GLY A 195 -14.89 -4.69 20.88
C GLY A 195 -13.45 -4.78 20.35
N GLN A 196 -12.82 -3.64 20.07
CA GLN A 196 -11.41 -3.63 19.63
C GLN A 196 -10.45 -4.11 20.73
N ILE A 197 -10.79 -3.93 22.00
CA ILE A 197 -9.99 -4.41 23.13
C ILE A 197 -10.15 -5.94 23.25
N PHE A 198 -11.39 -6.45 23.10
CA PHE A 198 -11.64 -7.89 23.06
C PHE A 198 -10.89 -8.55 21.91
N GLU A 199 -10.94 -7.98 20.71
CA GLU A 199 -10.17 -8.45 19.56
C GLU A 199 -8.66 -8.49 19.86
N LEU A 200 -8.14 -7.40 20.44
CA LEU A 200 -6.73 -7.26 20.78
C LEU A 200 -6.26 -8.34 21.77
N HIS A 201 -7.01 -8.58 22.84
CA HIS A 201 -6.68 -9.62 23.84
C HIS A 201 -6.82 -11.03 23.29
N LEU A 202 -7.93 -11.30 22.59
CA LEU A 202 -8.20 -12.62 22.00
C LEU A 202 -7.14 -12.99 20.97
N GLY A 203 -6.80 -12.06 20.08
CA GLY A 203 -5.76 -12.26 19.06
C GLY A 203 -4.38 -12.51 19.67
N TYR A 204 -4.06 -11.85 20.77
CA TYR A 204 -2.80 -12.08 21.47
C TYR A 204 -2.73 -13.44 22.17
N ALA A 205 -3.80 -13.81 22.87
CA ALA A 205 -3.90 -15.12 23.52
C ALA A 205 -3.81 -16.24 22.47
N ALA A 206 -4.48 -16.09 21.33
CA ALA A 206 -4.40 -17.00 20.19
C ALA A 206 -2.97 -17.16 19.68
N ARG A 207 -2.22 -16.06 19.51
CA ARG A 207 -0.82 -16.08 19.06
C ARG A 207 0.10 -16.80 20.07
N LYS A 208 -0.10 -16.57 21.38
CA LYS A 208 0.65 -17.27 22.42
C LYS A 208 0.35 -18.76 22.46
N LEU A 209 -0.92 -19.16 22.36
CA LEU A 209 -1.32 -20.55 22.30
C LEU A 209 -0.73 -21.24 21.06
N ALA A 210 -0.75 -20.58 19.91
CA ALA A 210 -0.17 -21.12 18.68
C ALA A 210 1.33 -21.39 18.85
N LYS A 211 2.08 -20.45 19.44
CA LYS A 211 3.49 -20.63 19.77
C LYS A 211 3.70 -21.81 20.72
N ALA A 212 2.88 -21.95 21.76
CA ALA A 212 2.97 -23.06 22.71
C ALA A 212 2.72 -24.42 22.03
N LYS A 213 1.65 -24.55 21.24
CA LYS A 213 1.34 -25.79 20.51
C LYS A 213 2.39 -26.15 19.46
N LEU A 214 2.97 -25.16 18.78
CA LEU A 214 4.08 -25.39 17.84
C LEU A 214 5.29 -26.01 18.55
N ILE A 215 5.63 -25.48 19.73
CA ILE A 215 6.72 -26.02 20.55
C ILE A 215 6.39 -27.45 21.02
N GLU A 216 5.17 -27.69 21.50
CA GLU A 216 4.73 -29.02 21.95
C GLU A 216 4.79 -30.05 20.83
N ALA A 217 4.39 -29.67 19.61
CA ALA A 217 4.37 -30.55 18.45
C ALA A 217 5.77 -31.02 18.02
N CYS A 218 6.82 -30.28 18.38
CA CYS A 218 8.18 -30.74 18.12
C CYS A 218 8.62 -31.91 19.01
N PHE A 219 7.93 -32.14 20.13
CA PHE A 219 8.19 -33.25 21.04
C PHE A 219 7.13 -34.35 20.97
N ASP A 220 5.91 -34.01 20.55
CA ASP A 220 4.81 -34.97 20.34
C ASP A 220 4.49 -35.18 18.85
N LYS A 221 4.81 -36.38 18.34
CA LYS A 221 4.53 -36.78 16.96
C LYS A 221 3.05 -36.74 16.59
N LYS A 222 2.15 -37.00 17.56
CA LYS A 222 0.72 -37.02 17.29
C LYS A 222 0.18 -35.61 17.04
N LEU A 223 0.72 -34.63 17.75
CA LEU A 223 0.38 -33.22 17.56
C LEU A 223 1.03 -32.66 16.28
N ALA A 224 2.25 -33.09 15.95
CA ALA A 224 2.93 -32.77 14.69
C ALA A 224 2.07 -33.10 13.47
N ASP A 225 1.47 -34.29 13.44
CA ASP A 225 0.60 -34.73 12.33
C ASP A 225 -0.71 -33.93 12.23
N GLN A 226 -1.12 -33.24 13.30
CA GLN A 226 -2.34 -32.42 13.35
C GLN A 226 -2.08 -30.94 13.06
N LEU A 227 -0.81 -30.49 13.04
CA LEU A 227 -0.47 -29.08 12.85
C LEU A 227 -0.93 -28.54 11.49
N ASP A 228 -0.95 -29.38 10.45
CA ASP A 228 -1.44 -29.05 9.11
C ASP A 228 -2.86 -28.47 9.17
N THR A 229 -3.74 -29.16 9.89
CA THR A 229 -5.16 -28.80 10.05
C THR A 229 -5.32 -27.60 10.97
N VAL A 230 -4.48 -27.52 12.01
CA VAL A 230 -4.53 -26.47 13.03
C VAL A 230 -4.16 -25.11 12.46
N PHE A 231 -3.08 -25.02 11.70
CA PHE A 231 -2.63 -23.76 11.08
C PHE A 231 -3.17 -23.56 9.66
N GLY A 232 -3.73 -24.60 9.05
CA GLY A 232 -4.22 -24.56 7.67
C GLY A 232 -3.08 -24.44 6.65
N LEU A 233 -1.92 -25.02 6.96
CA LEU A 233 -0.72 -25.02 6.13
C LEU A 233 -0.61 -26.29 5.29
N GLU A 234 0.11 -26.20 4.18
CA GLU A 234 0.44 -27.36 3.36
C GLU A 234 1.34 -28.33 4.14
N LYS A 235 1.06 -29.64 4.06
CA LYS A 235 1.80 -30.68 4.79
C LYS A 235 3.31 -30.62 4.59
N SER A 236 3.74 -30.31 3.36
CA SER A 236 5.15 -30.17 2.99
C SER A 236 5.85 -29.08 3.80
N LYS A 237 5.18 -27.94 3.99
CA LYS A 237 5.67 -26.80 4.77
C LYS A 237 5.66 -27.09 6.27
N THR A 238 4.61 -27.72 6.79
CA THR A 238 4.53 -28.07 8.22
C THR A 238 5.63 -29.05 8.63
N GLN A 239 5.88 -30.09 7.82
CA GLN A 239 6.96 -31.05 8.08
C GLN A 239 8.33 -30.37 8.06
N SER A 240 8.55 -29.48 7.10
CA SER A 240 9.79 -28.68 7.00
C SER A 240 9.95 -27.75 8.20
N LEU A 241 8.86 -27.13 8.66
CA LEU A 241 8.83 -26.27 9.83
C LEU A 241 9.24 -27.02 11.09
N ILE A 242 8.61 -28.17 11.37
CA ILE A 242 8.94 -28.97 12.56
C ILE A 242 10.40 -29.42 12.49
N LYS A 243 10.85 -29.88 11.32
CA LYS A 243 12.24 -30.32 11.14
C LYS A 243 13.23 -29.20 11.44
N ASN A 244 13.06 -28.04 10.83
CA ASN A 244 13.95 -26.88 11.01
C ASN A 244 13.92 -26.39 12.47
N LEU A 245 12.74 -26.40 13.10
CA LEU A 245 12.59 -25.96 14.49
C LEU A 245 13.25 -26.94 15.47
N VAL A 246 13.14 -28.26 15.23
CA VAL A 246 13.86 -29.29 16.00
C VAL A 246 15.38 -29.18 15.82
N GLU A 247 15.86 -28.94 14.61
CA GLU A 247 17.29 -28.69 14.34
C GLU A 247 17.78 -27.44 15.07
N HIS A 248 17.00 -26.36 15.03
CA HIS A 248 17.33 -25.13 15.75
C HIS A 248 17.34 -25.34 17.26
N MET A 249 16.36 -26.05 17.83
CA MET A 249 16.33 -26.38 19.27
C MET A 249 17.51 -27.25 19.71
N LYS A 250 17.95 -28.20 18.87
CA LYS A 250 19.16 -28.98 19.13
C LYS A 250 20.41 -28.10 19.17
N SER A 251 20.51 -27.10 18.28
CA SER A 251 21.64 -26.17 18.26
C SER A 251 21.74 -25.32 19.54
N ILE A 252 20.60 -24.98 20.14
CA ILE A 252 20.50 -24.22 21.41
C ILE A 252 20.64 -25.15 22.65
N GLY A 253 20.71 -26.47 22.43
CA GLY A 253 20.84 -27.46 23.50
C GLY A 253 19.57 -27.61 24.34
N VAL A 254 18.39 -27.50 23.71
CA VAL A 254 17.09 -27.76 24.35
C VAL A 254 16.64 -29.17 24.00
N THR A 255 16.54 -30.05 25.00
CA THR A 255 16.14 -31.46 24.81
C THR A 255 14.81 -31.81 25.47
N SER A 256 14.24 -30.92 26.30
CA SER A 256 12.96 -31.16 26.99
C SER A 256 12.05 -29.93 26.97
N LEU A 257 10.74 -30.18 26.99
CA LEU A 257 9.68 -29.17 26.97
C LEU A 257 9.80 -28.14 28.11
N ALA A 258 10.30 -28.55 29.28
CA ALA A 258 10.52 -27.67 30.41
C ALA A 258 11.69 -26.68 30.19
N GLN A 259 12.73 -27.07 29.45
CA GLN A 259 13.86 -26.19 29.13
C GLN A 259 13.49 -25.16 28.06
N THR A 260 12.49 -25.46 27.23
CA THR A 260 12.05 -24.60 26.13
C THR A 260 11.49 -23.26 26.61
N LYS A 261 10.78 -23.24 27.74
CA LYS A 261 10.16 -22.03 28.30
C LYS A 261 11.16 -20.91 28.63
N ASN A 262 12.38 -21.25 29.04
CA ASN A 262 13.40 -20.28 29.44
C ASN A 262 14.41 -19.97 28.34
N ARG A 263 14.48 -20.79 27.28
CA ARG A 263 15.55 -20.72 26.27
C ARG A 263 15.07 -20.34 24.87
N VAL A 264 13.84 -20.64 24.48
CA VAL A 264 13.34 -20.31 23.14
C VAL A 264 12.67 -18.94 23.17
N ARG A 265 13.34 -17.96 22.57
CA ARG A 265 12.79 -16.62 22.40
C ARG A 265 11.88 -16.57 21.18
N THR A 266 11.03 -15.55 21.13
CA THR A 266 10.14 -15.31 19.97
C THR A 266 10.97 -15.04 18.70
N ILE A 267 12.15 -14.42 18.85
CA ILE A 267 13.09 -14.12 17.77
C ILE A 267 13.60 -15.38 17.08
N ASP A 268 13.88 -16.45 17.83
CA ASP A 268 14.43 -17.70 17.31
C ASP A 268 13.45 -18.39 16.33
N ILE A 269 12.17 -18.36 16.66
CA ILE A 269 11.11 -18.93 15.82
C ILE A 269 10.88 -18.06 14.58
N ASP A 270 10.96 -16.73 14.69
CA ASP A 270 10.81 -15.83 13.54
C ASP A 270 11.88 -16.10 12.47
N ILE A 271 13.11 -16.41 12.89
CA ILE A 271 14.20 -16.80 11.97
C ILE A 271 13.85 -18.08 11.22
N VAL A 272 13.37 -19.11 11.94
CA VAL A 272 12.97 -20.40 11.34
C VAL A 272 11.81 -20.21 10.36
N LEU A 273 10.84 -19.36 10.69
CA LEU A 273 9.69 -19.08 9.82
C LEU A 273 10.11 -18.38 8.54
N LYS A 274 10.97 -17.37 8.64
CA LYS A 274 11.50 -16.63 7.49
C LYS A 274 12.28 -17.52 6.52
N GLN A 275 13.01 -18.52 7.01
CA GLN A 275 13.69 -19.51 6.14
C GLN A 275 12.70 -20.30 5.26
N LEU A 276 11.46 -20.46 5.71
CA LEU A 276 10.40 -21.17 4.98
C LEU A 276 9.44 -20.22 4.24
N GLY A 277 9.73 -18.91 4.25
CA GLY A 277 8.84 -17.89 3.70
C GLY A 277 7.52 -17.80 4.43
N LEU A 278 7.48 -18.18 5.72
CA LEU A 278 6.34 -18.06 6.59
C LEU A 278 6.52 -16.88 7.55
N THR A 279 5.42 -16.34 8.02
CA THR A 279 5.36 -15.36 9.09
C THR A 279 4.64 -15.95 10.30
N TYR A 280 4.78 -15.29 11.44
CA TYR A 280 4.03 -15.67 12.65
C TYR A 280 2.52 -15.56 12.47
N ASP A 281 2.06 -14.70 11.57
CA ASP A 281 0.63 -14.51 11.30
C ASP A 281 0.04 -15.69 10.52
N ASP A 282 0.86 -16.40 9.73
CA ASP A 282 0.49 -17.65 9.05
C ASP A 282 0.27 -18.82 10.04
N LEU A 283 0.83 -18.71 11.25
CA LEU A 283 0.71 -19.70 12.31
C LEU A 283 -0.34 -19.34 13.38
N ALA A 284 -1.06 -18.23 13.24
CA ALA A 284 -2.04 -17.84 14.24
C ALA A 284 -3.28 -18.75 14.19
N PHE A 285 -3.83 -19.11 15.37
CA PHE A 285 -5.14 -19.73 15.45
C PHE A 285 -6.20 -18.80 14.85
N LYS A 286 -6.91 -19.28 13.83
CA LYS A 286 -8.02 -18.55 13.22
C LYS A 286 -9.27 -18.76 14.05
N ILE A 287 -9.62 -17.75 14.84
CA ILE A 287 -10.80 -17.79 15.73
C ILE A 287 -11.98 -17.14 15.02
N ALA A 288 -13.12 -17.83 15.00
CA ALA A 288 -14.39 -17.29 14.54
C ALA A 288 -15.26 -16.92 15.74
N THR A 289 -15.66 -15.65 15.83
CA THR A 289 -16.60 -15.16 16.83
C THR A 289 -17.86 -14.64 16.12
N PRO A 290 -18.99 -15.38 16.16
CA PRO A 290 -20.25 -14.92 15.61
C PRO A 290 -20.70 -13.58 16.21
N VAL A 291 -21.43 -12.77 15.43
CA VAL A 291 -21.76 -11.37 15.76
C VAL A 291 -22.57 -11.21 17.06
N PHE A 292 -23.37 -12.22 17.43
CA PHE A 292 -24.24 -12.20 18.61
C PHE A 292 -24.07 -13.42 19.52
N GLU A 293 -23.18 -14.33 19.18
CA GLU A 293 -22.87 -15.56 19.93
C GLU A 293 -21.34 -15.73 19.97
N GLY A 294 -20.68 -14.62 20.28
CA GLY A 294 -19.23 -14.53 20.31
C GLY A 294 -18.64 -15.00 21.63
N VAL A 295 -17.31 -14.85 21.73
CA VAL A 295 -16.55 -15.12 22.95
C VAL A 295 -16.99 -14.16 24.06
N ASN A 296 -17.45 -14.70 25.19
CA ASN A 296 -17.80 -13.90 26.36
C ASN A 296 -16.54 -13.55 27.17
N MET A 297 -16.70 -12.69 28.17
CA MET A 297 -15.58 -12.32 29.05
C MET A 297 -15.00 -13.53 29.80
N GLU A 298 -15.84 -14.47 30.23
CA GLU A 298 -15.40 -15.69 30.92
C GLU A 298 -14.58 -16.60 30.00
N ASP A 299 -15.05 -16.79 28.76
CA ASP A 299 -14.33 -17.53 27.73
C ASP A 299 -12.98 -16.88 27.42
N LEU A 300 -12.95 -15.56 27.27
CA LEU A 300 -11.72 -14.82 27.04
C LEU A 300 -10.74 -15.01 28.20
N LYS A 301 -11.19 -14.93 29.46
CA LYS A 301 -10.36 -15.18 30.63
C LYS A 301 -9.81 -16.61 30.66
N ALA A 302 -10.61 -17.59 30.27
CA ALA A 302 -10.18 -18.99 30.17
C ALA A 302 -9.09 -19.16 29.11
N ILE A 303 -9.30 -18.62 27.91
CA ILE A 303 -8.33 -18.65 26.80
C ILE A 303 -7.03 -17.91 27.18
N MET A 304 -7.13 -16.76 27.85
CA MET A 304 -5.97 -16.02 28.34
C MET A 304 -5.17 -16.83 29.37
N SER A 305 -5.88 -17.49 30.29
CA SER A 305 -5.25 -18.35 31.31
C SER A 305 -4.52 -19.54 30.68
N GLU A 306 -5.13 -20.19 29.68
CA GLU A 306 -4.50 -21.24 28.89
C GLU A 306 -3.24 -20.73 28.17
N ALA A 307 -3.27 -19.50 27.67
CA ALA A 307 -2.14 -18.84 27.02
C ALA A 307 -1.03 -18.38 27.99
N GLY A 308 -1.19 -18.62 29.30
CA GLY A 308 -0.26 -18.18 30.34
C GLY A 308 -0.30 -16.66 30.58
N ILE A 309 -1.44 -16.01 30.32
CA ILE A 309 -1.72 -14.62 30.65
C ILE A 309 -2.71 -14.62 31.82
N ASP A 310 -2.28 -14.14 32.99
CA ASP A 310 -3.15 -14.07 34.17
C ASP A 310 -4.21 -12.97 33.98
N PRO A 311 -5.49 -13.31 33.75
CA PRO A 311 -6.51 -12.32 33.41
C PRO A 311 -6.83 -11.38 34.57
N ASP A 312 -6.65 -11.82 35.81
CA ASP A 312 -7.05 -11.06 37.00
C ASP A 312 -5.91 -10.16 37.51
N LYS A 313 -4.65 -10.53 37.28
CA LYS A 313 -3.50 -9.67 37.62
C LYS A 313 -3.07 -8.75 36.50
N THR A 314 -3.04 -9.25 35.27
CA THR A 314 -2.49 -8.50 34.14
C THR A 314 -3.56 -7.83 33.30
N GLU A 315 -4.80 -8.33 33.28
CA GLU A 315 -5.90 -7.80 32.44
C GLU A 315 -5.50 -7.64 30.96
N GLY A 316 -4.58 -8.47 30.46
CA GLY A 316 -4.04 -8.36 29.10
C GLY A 316 -3.10 -7.16 28.90
N LYS A 317 -2.61 -6.56 29.98
CA LYS A 317 -1.60 -5.50 29.99
C LYS A 317 -0.23 -6.07 30.34
N PHE A 318 0.79 -5.54 29.67
CA PHE A 318 2.17 -5.99 29.82
C PHE A 318 3.06 -4.80 30.17
N LYS A 319 4.15 -5.09 30.89
CA LYS A 319 5.21 -4.12 31.11
C LYS A 319 5.97 -3.96 29.79
N LEU A 320 6.02 -2.73 29.30
CA LEU A 320 6.76 -2.37 28.11
C LEU A 320 8.04 -1.66 28.49
N ILE A 321 9.04 -1.75 27.63
CA ILE A 321 10.30 -1.03 27.71
C ILE A 321 10.34 -0.03 26.56
N ASP A 322 10.72 1.20 26.85
CA ASP A 322 10.93 2.23 25.82
C ASP A 322 12.22 1.88 25.05
N GLY A 323 12.10 1.71 23.74
CA GLY A 323 13.23 1.37 22.87
C GLY A 323 14.31 2.46 22.82
N ARG A 324 13.96 3.72 23.13
CA ARG A 324 14.88 4.86 23.05
C ARG A 324 15.72 5.03 24.31
N THR A 325 15.13 4.80 25.48
CA THR A 325 15.79 4.99 26.77
C THR A 325 16.23 3.67 27.41
N GLY A 326 15.59 2.56 27.04
CA GLY A 326 15.74 1.27 27.71
C GLY A 326 15.04 1.19 29.07
N GLU A 327 14.33 2.23 29.47
CA GLU A 327 13.60 2.26 30.74
C GLU A 327 12.20 1.64 30.60
N PRO A 328 11.71 0.92 31.62
CA PRO A 328 10.35 0.40 31.60
C PRO A 328 9.33 1.54 31.77
N PHE A 329 8.20 1.43 31.07
CA PHE A 329 7.06 2.31 31.31
C PHE A 329 6.52 2.11 32.73
N GLU A 330 6.09 3.22 33.36
CA GLU A 330 5.61 3.24 34.75
C GLU A 330 4.39 2.33 34.97
N LYS A 331 3.47 2.30 33.98
CA LYS A 331 2.23 1.53 34.04
C LYS A 331 2.22 0.45 32.94
N PRO A 332 1.63 -0.72 33.21
CA PRO A 332 1.46 -1.75 32.20
C PRO A 332 0.47 -1.28 31.13
N ILE A 333 0.74 -1.62 29.88
CA ILE A 333 -0.01 -1.17 28.71
C ILE A 333 -0.66 -2.38 28.04
N SER A 334 -1.89 -2.22 27.55
CA SER A 334 -2.58 -3.29 26.82
C SER A 334 -1.87 -3.56 25.50
N VAL A 335 -1.45 -4.80 25.30
CA VAL A 335 -0.76 -5.25 24.07
C VAL A 335 -1.52 -6.42 23.50
N GLY A 336 -1.65 -6.44 22.17
CA GLY A 336 -2.19 -7.60 21.49
C GLY A 336 -2.27 -7.46 19.99
N ILE A 337 -3.08 -8.31 19.36
CA ILE A 337 -3.18 -8.41 17.91
C ILE A 337 -4.56 -7.94 17.47
N MET A 338 -4.60 -6.87 16.67
CA MET A 338 -5.83 -6.30 16.11
C MET A 338 -5.77 -6.39 14.59
N TYR A 339 -6.89 -6.73 13.95
CA TYR A 339 -6.97 -6.74 12.50
C TYR A 339 -7.14 -5.32 11.95
N MET A 340 -6.16 -4.88 11.17
CA MET A 340 -6.06 -3.52 10.64
C MET A 340 -6.09 -3.53 9.10
N LEU A 341 -6.79 -2.54 8.53
CA LEU A 341 -7.04 -2.39 7.10
C LEU A 341 -6.44 -1.09 6.59
N LYS A 342 -5.66 -1.13 5.51
CA LYS A 342 -5.35 0.07 4.71
C LYS A 342 -6.60 0.45 3.92
N LEU A 343 -7.04 1.69 4.06
CA LEU A 343 -8.16 2.19 3.28
C LEU A 343 -7.66 2.77 1.94
N ASP A 344 -8.54 2.77 0.94
CA ASP A 344 -8.33 3.41 -0.37
C ASP A 344 -8.44 4.95 -0.26
N HIS A 345 -7.69 5.51 0.67
CA HIS A 345 -7.67 6.90 1.06
C HIS A 345 -6.21 7.32 1.22
N MET A 346 -5.44 7.11 0.16
CA MET A 346 -4.01 7.38 0.13
C MET A 346 -3.71 8.87 0.10
N VAL A 347 -2.54 9.24 0.58
CA VAL A 347 -2.12 10.64 0.62
C VAL A 347 -1.77 11.17 -0.77
N ASP A 348 -1.12 10.37 -1.63
CA ASP A 348 -0.68 10.80 -2.96
C ASP A 348 -1.84 11.26 -3.85
N ASP A 349 -3.00 10.62 -3.72
CA ASP A 349 -4.19 11.01 -4.47
C ASP A 349 -4.74 12.36 -4.01
N LYS A 350 -4.50 12.73 -2.74
CA LYS A 350 -5.04 13.93 -2.09
C LYS A 350 -4.10 15.13 -2.15
N ILE A 351 -2.80 14.91 -2.31
CA ILE A 351 -1.85 16.00 -2.49
C ILE A 351 -2.16 16.68 -3.83
N HIS A 352 -2.40 17.99 -3.76
CA HIS A 352 -2.61 18.85 -4.92
C HIS A 352 -2.07 20.24 -4.61
N ALA A 353 -1.27 20.77 -5.53
CA ALA A 353 -0.73 22.13 -5.44
C ALA A 353 -0.81 22.77 -6.83
N ARG A 354 -1.14 24.06 -6.85
CA ARG A 354 -1.24 24.85 -8.08
C ARG A 354 -0.56 26.19 -7.88
N ALA A 355 0.33 26.54 -8.81
CA ALA A 355 0.81 27.91 -8.99
C ALA A 355 -0.02 28.65 -10.05
N VAL A 356 0.11 28.23 -11.31
CA VAL A 356 -0.65 28.74 -12.46
C VAL A 356 -1.26 27.55 -13.21
N GLY A 357 -2.41 27.75 -13.83
CA GLY A 357 -3.11 26.69 -14.54
C GLY A 357 -4.23 27.24 -15.41
N PRO A 358 -5.07 26.38 -15.99
CA PRO A 358 -6.16 26.79 -16.86
C PRO A 358 -7.23 27.59 -16.11
N TYR A 359 -7.93 28.42 -16.88
CA TYR A 359 -9.01 29.29 -16.42
C TYR A 359 -10.29 28.97 -17.19
N SER A 360 -11.43 29.11 -16.52
CA SER A 360 -12.73 29.07 -17.15
C SER A 360 -12.89 30.24 -18.11
N LYS A 361 -13.34 29.97 -19.33
CA LYS A 361 -13.58 31.02 -20.34
C LYS A 361 -14.67 32.01 -19.92
N ILE A 362 -15.66 31.56 -19.15
CA ILE A 362 -16.83 32.36 -18.78
C ILE A 362 -16.47 33.27 -17.60
N THR A 363 -16.00 32.69 -16.49
CA THR A 363 -15.78 33.42 -15.24
C THR A 363 -14.36 33.97 -15.11
N GLN A 364 -13.44 33.57 -15.97
CA GLN A 364 -12.00 33.88 -15.87
C GLN A 364 -11.40 33.47 -14.52
N GLN A 365 -12.01 32.49 -13.85
CA GLN A 365 -11.51 31.92 -12.61
C GLN A 365 -10.70 30.65 -12.89
N PRO A 366 -9.73 30.30 -12.03
CA PRO A 366 -9.11 28.98 -12.02
C PRO A 366 -10.15 27.87 -12.17
N LEU A 367 -9.89 26.87 -13.02
CA LEU A 367 -10.70 25.66 -13.06
C LEU A 367 -10.72 24.96 -11.69
N GLY A 368 -11.69 24.07 -11.46
CA GLY A 368 -11.82 23.30 -10.23
C GLY A 368 -11.27 21.88 -10.38
N GLY A 369 -10.73 21.32 -9.29
CA GLY A 369 -10.33 19.91 -9.21
C GLY A 369 -8.90 19.62 -9.71
N LYS A 370 -8.29 18.58 -9.13
CA LYS A 370 -6.89 18.16 -9.39
C LYS A 370 -6.67 17.77 -10.86
N SER A 371 -7.61 17.05 -11.46
CA SER A 371 -7.50 16.58 -12.86
C SER A 371 -7.36 17.70 -13.89
N GLN A 372 -7.88 18.90 -13.58
CA GLN A 372 -7.79 20.08 -14.44
C GLN A 372 -6.69 21.04 -13.99
N ASN A 373 -5.80 20.61 -13.09
CA ASN A 373 -4.85 21.46 -12.39
C ASN A 373 -5.55 22.71 -11.81
N GLY A 374 -6.67 22.47 -11.13
CA GLY A 374 -7.59 23.49 -10.62
C GLY A 374 -7.12 24.17 -9.34
N GLY A 375 -7.70 25.33 -9.03
CA GLY A 375 -7.45 26.05 -7.77
C GLY A 375 -8.32 25.54 -6.63
N GLN A 376 -7.89 25.80 -5.38
CA GLN A 376 -8.76 25.61 -4.22
C GLN A 376 -9.84 26.69 -4.20
N ARG A 377 -11.07 26.31 -3.85
CA ARG A 377 -12.15 27.27 -3.67
C ARG A 377 -11.93 28.03 -2.37
N PHE A 378 -11.78 29.36 -2.49
CA PHE A 378 -11.84 30.29 -1.37
C PHE A 378 -13.28 30.79 -1.28
N GLY A 379 -14.04 30.32 -0.29
CA GLY A 379 -15.45 30.58 -0.13
C GLY A 379 -15.73 31.80 0.74
N GLU A 380 -17.00 32.06 0.98
CA GLU A 380 -17.44 33.18 1.82
C GLU A 380 -16.90 33.05 3.25
N MET A 381 -16.96 31.87 3.87
CA MET A 381 -16.49 31.67 5.24
C MET A 381 -14.98 31.88 5.43
N GLU A 382 -14.18 31.75 4.38
CA GLU A 382 -12.74 32.03 4.44
C GLU A 382 -12.41 33.52 4.27
N VAL A 383 -13.36 34.33 3.77
CA VAL A 383 -13.21 35.78 3.58
C VAL A 383 -13.55 36.57 4.85
N TRP A 384 -14.52 36.10 5.62
CA TRP A 384 -14.98 36.72 6.86
C TRP A 384 -14.04 36.37 8.02
#